data_AF-A0A7Z7HPF5-F1
#
_entry.id   AF-A0A7Z7HPF5-F1
#
_cell.length_a   1.000
_cell.length_b   1.000
_cell.length_c   1.000
_cell.angle_alpha   90.00
_cell.angle_beta   90.00
_cell.angle_gamma   90.00
#
_symmetry.space_group_name_H-M   'P 1'
#
loop_
_entity.id
_entity.type
_entity.pdbx_description
1 polymer ?
#
loop_
_entity_poly.entity_id
_entity_poly.type
_entity_poly.pdbx_seq_one_letter_code
_entity_poly.pdbx_strand_id
1 'polypeptide(L)'
;MRPMMRPIPMIWIAIVIACLAGCGKASAPAREAAYATVSVFFATDRNQTGKTNPGEMFGADRANLTYGTCEVSVPRDHRMGELESPSIWRLEFREDPAKHVVLLRAAVASKDRFFADVAERVRRSQAGSAFVFVHGYNVTFEDAARRTAQITYDLGFDGAPTFYSWPSRGATPAYTVDEQNIEWAQANLRNFLEDFFTRSDAEHVYLIAHSMGNRALTRAVASLLADKPALRRRLSEVILTAPDIDAEVFRRDIAPALTAAGRPVTLYASSADKALIASRKVHGYARAGDSGNGLVVVPGIETVDATQVDTSLLGHSYFAETRSVLSDMFYLIRDNKRADQRFGLRPVDAQAGRYWEFKQ
;
A
#
# COMPACT_ATOMS: atom_id res chain seq x y z
N MET A 1 17.18 -39.43 82.15
CA MET A 1 17.07 -38.49 81.01
C MET A 1 16.35 -39.21 79.88
N ARG A 2 15.37 -38.54 79.28
CA ARG A 2 14.19 -39.09 78.57
C ARG A 2 14.53 -39.74 77.22
N PRO A 3 13.77 -40.77 76.78
CA PRO A 3 14.08 -41.55 75.59
C PRO A 3 13.68 -40.85 74.28
N MET A 4 14.51 -41.05 73.26
CA MET A 4 14.40 -40.51 71.91
C MET A 4 13.37 -41.30 71.10
N MET A 5 12.22 -40.70 70.80
CA MET A 5 11.23 -41.25 69.87
C MET A 5 11.68 -41.05 68.42
N ARG A 6 11.61 -42.11 67.61
CA ARG A 6 11.78 -42.08 66.15
C ARG A 6 10.45 -41.71 65.48
N PRO A 7 10.43 -40.85 64.45
CA PRO A 7 9.21 -40.61 63.67
C PRO A 7 8.95 -41.71 62.62
N ILE A 8 7.66 -41.97 62.39
CA ILE A 8 7.04 -42.94 61.47
C ILE A 8 7.04 -42.37 60.03
N PRO A 9 7.26 -43.18 58.97
CA PRO A 9 7.20 -42.67 57.60
C PRO A 9 5.75 -42.54 57.09
N MET A 10 5.40 -41.38 56.53
CA MET A 10 4.15 -41.13 55.80
C MET A 10 4.13 -41.89 54.47
N ILE A 11 3.12 -42.73 54.26
CA ILE A 11 2.80 -43.36 52.97
C ILE A 11 1.90 -42.39 52.18
N TRP A 12 2.37 -41.90 51.04
CA TRP A 12 1.56 -41.15 50.08
C TRP A 12 0.83 -42.13 49.15
N ILE A 13 -0.49 -42.17 49.22
CA ILE A 13 -1.34 -42.92 48.28
C ILE A 13 -1.52 -42.07 47.02
N ALA A 14 -0.93 -42.49 45.91
CA ALA A 14 -1.20 -41.92 44.58
C ALA A 14 -2.47 -42.58 44.01
N ILE A 15 -3.53 -41.79 43.86
CA ILE A 15 -4.75 -42.21 43.13
C ILE A 15 -4.45 -42.05 41.63
N VAL A 16 -4.33 -43.18 40.93
CA VAL A 16 -4.30 -43.21 39.47
C VAL A 16 -5.73 -43.17 38.95
N ILE A 17 -6.16 -42.02 38.43
CA ILE A 17 -7.41 -41.91 37.67
C ILE A 17 -7.12 -42.38 36.25
N ALA A 18 -7.62 -43.56 35.90
CA ALA A 18 -7.66 -44.05 34.53
C ALA A 18 -8.80 -43.35 33.77
N CYS A 19 -8.47 -42.35 32.95
CA CYS A 19 -9.40 -41.83 31.95
C CYS A 19 -9.38 -42.75 30.74
N LEU A 20 -10.49 -43.46 30.54
CA LEU A 20 -10.81 -44.27 29.37
C LEU A 20 -10.75 -43.41 28.10
N ALA A 21 -9.88 -43.79 27.17
CA ALA A 21 -9.80 -43.20 25.84
C ALA A 21 -11.06 -43.56 25.03
N GLY A 22 -11.94 -42.58 24.85
CA GLY A 22 -12.94 -42.64 23.78
C GLY A 22 -12.26 -42.41 22.44
N CYS A 23 -12.46 -43.33 21.48
CA CYS A 23 -12.06 -43.16 20.08
C CYS A 23 -12.80 -41.96 19.46
N GLY A 24 -12.28 -40.76 19.64
CA GLY A 24 -12.56 -39.64 18.77
C GLY A 24 -11.85 -39.87 17.44
N LYS A 25 -12.60 -39.98 16.33
CA LYS A 25 -12.03 -39.86 15.00
C LYS A 25 -11.26 -38.54 14.95
N ALA A 26 -9.92 -38.62 14.89
CA ALA A 26 -9.09 -37.46 14.61
C ALA A 26 -9.59 -36.88 13.28
N SER A 27 -10.21 -35.69 13.33
CA SER A 27 -10.46 -34.91 12.13
C SER A 27 -9.12 -34.68 11.47
N ALA A 28 -8.97 -35.11 10.21
CA ALA A 28 -7.81 -34.74 9.41
C ALA A 28 -7.60 -33.23 9.52
N PRO A 29 -6.36 -32.73 9.69
CA PRO A 29 -6.12 -31.30 9.71
C PRO A 29 -6.75 -30.69 8.45
N ALA A 30 -7.61 -29.69 8.63
CA ALA A 30 -8.22 -28.99 7.51
C ALA A 30 -7.08 -28.55 6.59
N ARG A 31 -7.09 -29.04 5.34
CA ARG A 31 -6.06 -28.73 4.36
C ARG A 31 -6.04 -27.20 4.25
N GLU A 32 -4.91 -26.59 4.64
CA GLU A 32 -4.79 -25.14 4.68
C GLU A 32 -5.16 -24.58 3.29
N ALA A 33 -6.01 -23.56 3.23
CA ALA A 33 -6.42 -22.97 1.96
C ALA A 33 -5.17 -22.51 1.20
N ALA A 34 -5.09 -22.79 -0.11
CA ALA A 34 -3.88 -22.53 -0.91
C ALA A 34 -3.47 -21.05 -1.00
N TYR A 35 -4.38 -20.15 -0.62
CA TYR A 35 -4.18 -18.70 -0.61
C TYR A 35 -4.79 -18.07 0.65
N ALA A 36 -4.33 -16.86 0.97
CA ALA A 36 -4.98 -15.97 1.91
C ALA A 36 -5.94 -15.04 1.17
N THR A 37 -7.07 -14.69 1.78
CA THR A 37 -7.97 -13.65 1.25
C THR A 37 -7.72 -12.34 1.97
N VAL A 38 -7.41 -11.29 1.21
CA VAL A 38 -7.21 -9.93 1.70
C VAL A 38 -8.40 -9.08 1.27
N SER A 39 -9.09 -8.49 2.25
CA SER A 39 -10.16 -7.52 2.00
C SER A 39 -9.59 -6.11 1.93
N VAL A 40 -9.88 -5.40 0.85
CA VAL A 40 -9.46 -4.01 0.64
C VAL A 40 -10.67 -3.12 0.34
N PHE A 41 -10.61 -1.88 0.80
CA PHE A 41 -11.64 -0.87 0.55
C PHE A 41 -11.32 -0.08 -0.73
N PHE A 42 -12.33 0.39 -1.44
CA PHE A 42 -12.12 1.26 -2.60
C PHE A 42 -13.03 2.48 -2.62
N ALA A 43 -12.49 3.57 -3.14
CA ALA A 43 -13.22 4.69 -3.71
C ALA A 43 -12.79 4.85 -5.18
N THR A 44 -13.75 5.03 -6.09
CA THR A 44 -13.46 5.16 -7.53
C THR A 44 -14.41 6.13 -8.20
N ASP A 45 -13.88 6.95 -9.10
CA ASP A 45 -14.61 7.82 -10.01
C ASP A 45 -14.55 7.30 -11.45
N ARG A 46 -14.42 5.97 -11.60
CA ARG A 46 -14.60 5.21 -12.85
C ARG A 46 -16.08 4.89 -13.09
N ASN A 47 -16.48 4.84 -14.35
CA ASN A 47 -17.82 4.39 -14.73
C ASN A 47 -18.02 2.89 -14.42
N GLN A 48 -19.22 2.51 -13.97
CA GLN A 48 -19.61 1.11 -13.91
C GLN A 48 -19.96 0.60 -15.32
N THR A 49 -19.49 -0.59 -15.66
CA THR A 49 -19.71 -1.19 -17.00
C THR A 49 -20.97 -2.05 -17.08
N GLY A 50 -21.52 -2.44 -15.92
CA GLY A 50 -22.62 -3.41 -15.82
C GLY A 50 -22.18 -4.88 -15.97
N LYS A 51 -20.87 -5.14 -16.13
CA LYS A 51 -20.32 -6.50 -16.20
C LYS A 51 -20.27 -7.16 -14.81
N THR A 52 -20.41 -8.48 -14.79
CA THR A 52 -20.40 -9.29 -13.55
C THR A 52 -19.01 -9.74 -13.13
N ASN A 53 -18.04 -9.76 -14.06
CA ASN A 53 -16.64 -10.03 -13.74
C ASN A 53 -16.10 -8.90 -12.86
N PRO A 54 -15.60 -9.18 -11.64
CA PRO A 54 -15.04 -8.17 -10.74
C PRO A 54 -13.98 -7.28 -11.38
N GLY A 55 -13.09 -7.85 -12.21
CA GLY A 55 -12.02 -7.10 -12.86
C GLY A 55 -12.51 -6.12 -13.93
N GLU A 56 -13.70 -6.35 -14.47
CA GLU A 56 -14.31 -5.53 -15.51
C GLU A 56 -15.48 -4.67 -14.99
N MET A 57 -15.79 -4.71 -13.69
CA MET A 57 -16.92 -3.99 -13.09
C MET A 57 -16.83 -2.47 -13.32
N PHE A 58 -15.60 -1.94 -13.32
CA PHE A 58 -15.31 -0.52 -13.55
C PHE A 58 -14.45 -0.33 -14.80
N GLY A 59 -14.84 0.65 -15.61
CA GLY A 59 -14.16 1.02 -16.85
C GLY A 59 -13.08 2.09 -16.67
N ALA A 60 -12.86 2.86 -17.71
CA ALA A 60 -11.88 3.95 -17.75
C ALA A 60 -12.48 5.31 -18.11
N ASP A 61 -13.80 5.42 -18.12
CA ASP A 61 -14.47 6.71 -18.29
C ASP A 61 -14.77 7.34 -16.93
N ARG A 62 -14.85 8.67 -16.92
CA ARG A 62 -15.11 9.49 -15.74
C ARG A 62 -16.55 9.29 -15.25
N ALA A 63 -16.74 9.20 -13.94
CA ALA A 63 -18.05 9.12 -13.30
C ALA A 63 -18.06 9.72 -11.88
N ASN A 64 -19.21 9.70 -11.22
CA ASN A 64 -19.27 10.10 -9.81
C ASN A 64 -18.59 9.06 -8.90
N LEU A 65 -18.14 9.51 -7.72
CA LEU A 65 -17.54 8.62 -6.72
C LEU A 65 -18.46 7.47 -6.32
N THR A 66 -17.93 6.26 -6.45
CA THR A 66 -18.50 4.99 -6.01
C THR A 66 -17.58 4.38 -4.95
N TYR A 67 -18.15 3.74 -3.95
CA TYR A 67 -17.43 3.15 -2.83
C TYR A 67 -17.70 1.65 -2.74
N GLY A 68 -16.80 0.91 -2.10
CA GLY A 68 -17.05 -0.50 -1.89
C GLY A 68 -15.87 -1.27 -1.30
N THR A 69 -15.93 -2.59 -1.47
CA THR A 69 -14.90 -3.52 -1.02
C THR A 69 -14.53 -4.51 -2.11
N CYS A 70 -13.28 -4.95 -2.10
CA CYS A 70 -12.79 -6.04 -2.91
C CYS A 70 -12.23 -7.15 -2.01
N GLU A 71 -12.37 -8.39 -2.47
CA GLU A 71 -11.67 -9.56 -1.91
C GLU A 71 -10.66 -10.04 -2.93
N VAL A 72 -9.40 -10.11 -2.52
CA VAL A 72 -8.28 -10.50 -3.38
C VAL A 72 -7.59 -11.70 -2.75
N SER A 73 -7.31 -12.72 -3.55
CA SER A 73 -6.46 -13.84 -3.13
C SER A 73 -4.99 -13.46 -3.23
N VAL A 74 -4.19 -13.90 -2.27
CA VAL A 74 -2.72 -13.84 -2.31
C VAL A 74 -2.20 -15.25 -2.03
N PRO A 75 -1.41 -15.86 -2.95
CA PRO A 75 -0.86 -17.19 -2.77
C PRO A 75 -0.05 -17.31 -1.47
N ARG A 76 -0.01 -18.49 -0.84
CA ARG A 76 0.78 -18.67 0.39
C ARG A 76 2.29 -18.75 0.15
N ASP A 77 2.70 -19.08 -1.06
CA ASP A 77 4.08 -19.06 -1.52
C ASP A 77 4.48 -17.69 -2.12
N HIS A 78 3.64 -16.66 -1.92
CA HIS A 78 3.86 -15.31 -2.38
C HIS A 78 5.22 -14.75 -1.93
N ARG A 79 5.87 -14.03 -2.84
CA ARG A 79 7.13 -13.33 -2.57
C ARG A 79 6.90 -11.84 -2.50
N MET A 80 7.44 -11.22 -1.45
CA MET A 80 7.31 -9.80 -1.20
C MET A 80 7.69 -8.95 -2.43
N GLY A 81 6.82 -8.04 -2.84
CA GLY A 81 7.00 -7.18 -4.01
C GLY A 81 6.48 -7.77 -5.33
N GLU A 82 6.35 -9.08 -5.43
CA GLU A 82 5.84 -9.72 -6.66
C GLU A 82 4.34 -9.44 -6.83
N LEU A 83 3.84 -9.55 -8.07
CA LEU A 83 2.41 -9.49 -8.34
C LEU A 83 2.07 -10.61 -9.31
N GLU A 84 1.95 -11.81 -8.76
CA GLU A 84 1.85 -13.04 -9.53
C GLU A 84 0.59 -13.01 -10.40
N SER A 85 0.80 -13.15 -11.71
CA SER A 85 -0.24 -13.09 -12.74
C SER A 85 0.01 -14.21 -13.75
N PRO A 86 -1.03 -14.70 -14.45
CA PRO A 86 -0.85 -15.65 -15.54
C PRO A 86 0.17 -15.14 -16.56
N SER A 87 1.11 -15.98 -16.96
CA SER A 87 2.14 -15.64 -17.92
C SER A 87 2.12 -16.60 -19.10
N ILE A 88 2.06 -16.05 -20.32
CA ILE A 88 2.20 -16.83 -21.56
C ILE A 88 3.54 -17.58 -21.61
N TRP A 89 4.58 -17.04 -21.01
CA TRP A 89 5.90 -17.68 -20.90
C TRP A 89 5.87 -18.90 -19.99
N ARG A 90 4.94 -18.93 -19.02
CA ARG A 90 4.67 -20.08 -18.15
C ARG A 90 3.52 -20.96 -18.66
N LEU A 91 3.00 -20.69 -19.87
CA LEU A 91 1.83 -21.36 -20.46
C LEU A 91 0.58 -21.27 -19.58
N GLU A 92 0.43 -20.20 -18.81
CA GLU A 92 -0.73 -19.94 -17.95
C GLU A 92 -1.68 -18.97 -18.66
N PHE A 93 -2.88 -19.46 -18.99
CA PHE A 93 -3.89 -18.69 -19.74
C PHE A 93 -5.10 -18.31 -18.89
N ARG A 94 -5.13 -18.72 -17.63
CA ARG A 94 -6.21 -18.45 -16.66
C ARG A 94 -5.61 -18.13 -15.31
N GLU A 95 -6.33 -17.30 -14.58
CA GLU A 95 -6.03 -17.00 -13.19
C GLU A 95 -6.20 -18.24 -12.30
N ASP A 96 -5.33 -18.36 -11.31
CA ASP A 96 -5.30 -19.46 -10.36
C ASP A 96 -4.96 -18.85 -9.00
N PRO A 97 -5.93 -18.68 -8.10
CA PRO A 97 -5.70 -18.10 -6.78
C PRO A 97 -4.60 -18.79 -5.96
N ALA A 98 -4.29 -20.05 -6.24
CA ALA A 98 -3.21 -20.77 -5.57
C ALA A 98 -1.80 -20.35 -6.05
N LYS A 99 -1.70 -19.62 -7.17
CA LYS A 99 -0.45 -19.21 -7.81
C LYS A 99 -0.37 -17.72 -8.14
N HIS A 100 -1.52 -17.06 -8.21
CA HIS A 100 -1.67 -15.70 -8.68
C HIS A 100 -2.39 -14.86 -7.63
N VAL A 101 -2.07 -13.57 -7.60
CA VAL A 101 -2.89 -12.59 -6.89
C VAL A 101 -4.12 -12.33 -7.75
N VAL A 102 -5.33 -12.67 -7.30
CA VAL A 102 -6.56 -12.60 -8.13
C VAL A 102 -7.66 -11.82 -7.43
N LEU A 103 -8.32 -10.92 -8.16
CA LEU A 103 -9.52 -10.22 -7.68
C LEU A 103 -10.71 -11.18 -7.70
N LEU A 104 -11.08 -11.71 -6.53
CA LEU A 104 -12.16 -12.70 -6.39
C LEU A 104 -13.54 -12.06 -6.41
N ARG A 105 -13.68 -10.88 -5.79
CA ARG A 105 -14.96 -10.20 -5.62
C ARG A 105 -14.77 -8.69 -5.57
N ALA A 106 -15.72 -7.96 -6.15
CA ALA A 106 -15.90 -6.53 -5.96
C ALA A 106 -17.37 -6.26 -5.63
N ALA A 107 -17.63 -5.40 -4.65
CA ALA A 107 -18.98 -5.05 -4.23
C ALA A 107 -19.10 -3.57 -3.88
N VAL A 108 -20.07 -2.91 -4.52
CA VAL A 108 -20.42 -1.52 -4.27
C VAL A 108 -21.18 -1.39 -2.95
N ALA A 109 -20.88 -0.34 -2.20
CA ALA A 109 -21.57 0.04 -0.99
C ALA A 109 -21.98 1.51 -1.05
N SER A 110 -22.99 1.90 -0.25
CA SER A 110 -23.25 3.32 -0.02
C SER A 110 -22.06 3.95 0.70
N LYS A 111 -21.89 5.26 0.52
CA LYS A 111 -20.82 6.04 1.20
C LYS A 111 -20.83 5.84 2.72
N ASP A 112 -22.03 5.82 3.32
CA ASP A 112 -22.14 5.66 4.78
C ASP A 112 -21.79 4.25 5.23
N ARG A 113 -22.21 3.23 4.48
CA ARG A 113 -21.83 1.85 4.79
C ARG A 113 -20.33 1.65 4.64
N PHE A 114 -19.73 2.19 3.57
CA PHE A 114 -18.30 2.16 3.34
C PHE A 114 -17.51 2.72 4.53
N PHE A 115 -17.82 3.94 4.98
CA PHE A 115 -17.08 4.54 6.10
C PHE A 115 -17.36 3.84 7.44
N ALA A 116 -18.56 3.30 7.65
CA ALA A 116 -18.84 2.46 8.82
C ALA A 116 -17.94 1.21 8.84
N ASP A 117 -17.75 0.55 7.69
CA ASP A 117 -16.92 -0.65 7.57
C ASP A 117 -15.41 -0.33 7.68
N VAL A 118 -14.96 0.80 7.13
CA VAL A 118 -13.59 1.30 7.33
C VAL A 118 -13.33 1.56 8.81
N ALA A 119 -14.21 2.30 9.48
CA ALA A 119 -14.08 2.61 10.90
C ALA A 119 -14.10 1.36 11.78
N GLU A 120 -14.97 0.40 11.46
CA GLU A 120 -15.00 -0.91 12.13
C GLU A 120 -13.67 -1.66 11.97
N ARG A 121 -13.10 -1.67 10.75
CA ARG A 121 -11.81 -2.32 10.51
C ARG A 121 -10.68 -1.65 11.28
N VAL A 122 -10.66 -0.32 11.31
CA VAL A 122 -9.68 0.46 12.09
C VAL A 122 -9.78 0.14 13.58
N ARG A 123 -10.98 0.19 14.16
CA ARG A 123 -11.19 -0.10 15.60
C ARG A 123 -10.78 -1.52 16.01
N ARG A 124 -10.81 -2.47 15.07
CA ARG A 124 -10.38 -3.86 15.28
C ARG A 124 -8.88 -4.09 15.08
N SER A 125 -8.17 -3.14 14.48
CA SER A 125 -6.71 -3.21 14.30
C SER A 125 -5.99 -2.82 15.59
N GLN A 126 -4.77 -3.33 15.77
CA GLN A 126 -3.96 -3.03 16.96
C GLN A 126 -3.45 -1.59 16.94
N ALA A 127 -3.08 -1.09 15.76
CA ALA A 127 -2.47 0.22 15.59
C ALA A 127 -3.46 1.34 15.23
N GLY A 128 -4.77 1.08 15.15
CA GLY A 128 -5.76 2.10 14.77
C GLY A 128 -5.44 2.79 13.44
N SER A 129 -4.85 2.05 12.49
CA SER A 129 -4.21 2.59 11.30
C SER A 129 -5.03 2.35 10.04
N ALA A 130 -4.86 3.23 9.06
CA ALA A 130 -5.41 3.07 7.72
C ALA A 130 -4.43 3.60 6.68
N PHE A 131 -4.48 3.08 5.46
CA PHE A 131 -3.75 3.70 4.35
C PHE A 131 -4.65 3.91 3.14
N VAL A 132 -4.31 4.92 2.34
CA VAL A 132 -4.89 5.18 1.02
C VAL A 132 -3.80 5.04 -0.03
N PHE A 133 -3.96 4.09 -0.95
CA PHE A 133 -3.11 3.91 -2.11
C PHE A 133 -3.73 4.58 -3.35
N VAL A 134 -2.94 5.42 -4.05
CA VAL A 134 -3.32 6.06 -5.31
C VAL A 134 -2.40 5.57 -6.43
N HIS A 135 -2.97 4.84 -7.37
CA HIS A 135 -2.20 4.19 -8.43
C HIS A 135 -1.68 5.17 -9.50
N GLY A 136 -0.76 4.69 -10.35
CA GLY A 136 -0.18 5.43 -11.48
C GLY A 136 -0.97 5.32 -12.79
N TYR A 137 -0.36 5.75 -13.90
CA TYR A 137 -0.92 5.61 -15.25
C TYR A 137 -0.93 4.14 -15.70
N ASN A 138 -1.73 3.82 -16.72
CA ASN A 138 -1.85 2.46 -17.28
C ASN A 138 -2.18 1.42 -16.20
N VAL A 139 -3.18 1.72 -15.37
CA VAL A 139 -3.65 0.84 -14.30
C VAL A 139 -5.16 0.66 -14.42
N THR A 140 -5.63 -0.57 -14.44
CA THR A 140 -7.07 -0.88 -14.38
C THR A 140 -7.59 -0.84 -12.93
N PHE A 141 -8.91 -0.93 -12.76
CA PHE A 141 -9.49 -1.09 -11.41
C PHE A 141 -8.97 -2.37 -10.72
N GLU A 142 -8.89 -3.46 -11.47
CA GLU A 142 -8.38 -4.75 -11.01
C GLU A 142 -6.93 -4.65 -10.54
N ASP A 143 -6.05 -4.06 -11.35
CA ASP A 143 -4.64 -3.88 -11.01
C ASP A 143 -4.48 -3.09 -9.71
N ALA A 144 -5.28 -2.04 -9.52
CA ALA A 144 -5.25 -1.23 -8.30
C ALA A 144 -5.70 -2.05 -7.07
N ALA A 145 -6.75 -2.86 -7.21
CA ALA A 145 -7.22 -3.75 -6.13
C ALA A 145 -6.16 -4.81 -5.77
N ARG A 146 -5.61 -5.49 -6.78
CA ARG A 146 -4.57 -6.52 -6.62
C ARG A 146 -3.32 -5.95 -5.95
N ARG A 147 -2.86 -4.78 -6.39
CA ARG A 147 -1.69 -4.12 -5.79
C ARG A 147 -1.94 -3.70 -4.34
N THR A 148 -3.13 -3.20 -4.02
CA THR A 148 -3.47 -2.79 -2.65
C THR A 148 -3.48 -3.98 -1.71
N ALA A 149 -4.03 -5.12 -2.15
CA ALA A 149 -4.03 -6.35 -1.40
C ALA A 149 -2.61 -6.90 -1.17
N GLN A 150 -1.77 -6.83 -2.20
CA GLN A 150 -0.38 -7.25 -2.15
C GLN A 150 0.43 -6.37 -1.17
N ILE A 151 0.31 -5.04 -1.24
CA ILE A 151 0.91 -4.12 -0.25
C ILE A 151 0.43 -4.46 1.17
N THR A 152 -0.87 -4.72 1.35
CA THR A 152 -1.44 -5.06 2.67
C THR A 152 -0.82 -6.35 3.21
N TYR A 153 -0.73 -7.38 2.37
CA TYR A 153 -0.20 -8.69 2.73
C TYR A 153 1.28 -8.62 3.09
N ASP A 154 2.09 -7.99 2.22
CA ASP A 154 3.54 -7.84 2.35
C ASP A 154 3.95 -7.08 3.61
N LEU A 155 3.17 -6.06 3.98
CA LEU A 155 3.43 -5.27 5.17
C LEU A 155 2.89 -5.92 6.45
N GLY A 156 2.10 -7.00 6.34
CA GLY A 156 1.32 -7.54 7.45
C GLY A 156 0.37 -6.50 8.05
N PHE A 157 -0.18 -5.61 7.22
CA PHE A 157 -0.96 -4.45 7.66
C PHE A 157 -2.33 -4.90 8.19
N ASP A 158 -2.57 -4.67 9.48
CA ASP A 158 -3.78 -5.10 10.17
C ASP A 158 -4.92 -4.06 10.16
N GLY A 159 -4.61 -2.83 9.75
CA GLY A 159 -5.52 -1.68 9.63
C GLY A 159 -6.55 -1.77 8.51
N ALA A 160 -7.02 -0.60 8.04
CA ALA A 160 -7.95 -0.48 6.91
C ALA A 160 -7.23 -0.10 5.60
N PRO A 161 -6.84 -1.07 4.76
CA PRO A 161 -6.23 -0.80 3.47
C PRO A 161 -7.27 -0.28 2.48
N THR A 162 -7.04 0.89 1.91
CA THR A 162 -7.97 1.53 0.98
C THR A 162 -7.23 1.97 -0.27
N PHE A 163 -7.88 1.90 -1.43
CA PHE A 163 -7.34 2.49 -2.66
C PHE A 163 -8.30 3.46 -3.33
N TYR A 164 -7.72 4.48 -3.95
CA TYR A 164 -8.42 5.39 -4.84
C TYR A 164 -8.11 5.00 -6.28
N SER A 165 -9.15 4.58 -7.00
CA SER A 165 -9.03 4.15 -8.40
C SER A 165 -9.58 5.22 -9.33
N TRP A 166 -8.69 6.05 -9.87
CA TRP A 166 -9.02 7.10 -10.85
C TRP A 166 -9.11 6.52 -12.27
N PRO A 167 -9.82 7.14 -13.23
CA PRO A 167 -10.09 6.56 -14.55
C PRO A 167 -8.87 6.54 -15.48
N SER A 168 -7.80 5.85 -15.09
CA SER A 168 -6.72 5.49 -16.00
C SER A 168 -7.20 4.50 -17.04
N ARG A 169 -6.76 4.68 -18.27
CA ARG A 169 -7.15 3.89 -19.45
C ARG A 169 -6.58 2.48 -19.48
N GLY A 170 -5.59 2.16 -18.63
CA GLY A 170 -4.96 0.84 -18.66
C GLY A 170 -4.25 0.53 -19.99
N ALA A 171 -3.88 1.56 -20.76
CA ALA A 171 -3.20 1.42 -22.04
C ALA A 171 -2.07 2.45 -22.23
N THR A 172 -0.90 1.99 -22.70
CA THR A 172 0.30 2.81 -22.96
C THR A 172 0.10 4.02 -23.89
N PRO A 173 -0.63 3.94 -25.03
CA PRO A 173 -0.78 5.11 -25.93
C PRO A 173 -1.74 6.19 -25.38
N ALA A 174 -2.37 5.98 -24.23
CA ALA A 174 -3.37 6.88 -23.66
C ALA A 174 -2.81 7.87 -22.62
N TYR A 175 -1.50 8.09 -22.61
CA TYR A 175 -0.82 8.89 -21.57
C TYR A 175 -1.43 10.29 -21.39
N THR A 176 -1.67 11.04 -22.47
CA THR A 176 -2.27 12.39 -22.39
C THR A 176 -3.73 12.40 -21.91
N VAL A 177 -4.47 11.33 -22.18
CA VAL A 177 -5.84 11.14 -21.66
C VAL A 177 -5.79 10.89 -20.16
N ASP A 178 -4.85 10.06 -19.72
CA ASP A 178 -4.60 9.79 -18.31
C ASP A 178 -4.18 11.06 -17.55
N GLU A 179 -3.39 11.95 -18.17
CA GLU A 179 -3.06 13.27 -17.61
C GLU A 179 -4.30 14.14 -17.37
N GLN A 180 -5.18 14.22 -18.36
CA GLN A 180 -6.42 14.96 -18.22
C GLN A 180 -7.34 14.32 -17.17
N ASN A 181 -7.33 13.00 -17.07
CA ASN A 181 -8.15 12.25 -16.11
C ASN A 181 -7.66 12.43 -14.67
N ILE A 182 -6.34 12.40 -14.42
CA ILE A 182 -5.80 12.60 -13.08
C ILE A 182 -5.97 14.04 -12.60
N GLU A 183 -5.87 15.02 -13.50
CA GLU A 183 -6.18 16.43 -13.19
C GLU A 183 -7.65 16.60 -12.81
N TRP A 184 -8.56 15.99 -13.59
CA TRP A 184 -9.99 15.99 -13.29
C TRP A 184 -10.32 15.28 -11.96
N ALA A 185 -9.67 14.15 -11.67
CA ALA A 185 -9.90 13.36 -10.46
C ALA A 185 -9.43 14.05 -9.17
N GLN A 186 -8.61 15.10 -9.26
CA GLN A 186 -8.04 15.78 -8.08
C GLN A 186 -9.12 16.28 -7.10
N ALA A 187 -10.20 16.86 -7.61
CA ALA A 187 -11.29 17.36 -6.76
C ALA A 187 -12.01 16.23 -6.03
N ASN A 188 -12.29 15.13 -6.73
CA ASN A 188 -12.90 13.93 -6.15
C ASN A 188 -12.00 13.30 -5.09
N LEU A 189 -10.70 13.16 -5.38
CA LEU A 189 -9.71 12.66 -4.42
C LEU A 189 -9.63 13.53 -3.16
N ARG A 190 -9.61 14.87 -3.30
CA ARG A 190 -9.63 15.79 -2.15
C ARG A 190 -10.87 15.58 -1.28
N ASN A 191 -12.05 15.47 -1.90
CA ASN A 191 -13.31 15.25 -1.18
C ASN A 191 -13.31 13.90 -0.47
N PHE A 192 -12.86 12.84 -1.15
CA PHE A 192 -12.71 11.52 -0.55
C PHE A 192 -11.74 11.53 0.64
N LEU A 193 -10.57 12.17 0.51
CA LEU A 193 -9.59 12.27 1.59
C LEU A 193 -10.17 13.03 2.79
N GLU A 194 -10.92 14.11 2.55
CA GLU A 194 -11.60 14.83 3.63
C GLU A 194 -12.56 13.91 4.41
N ASP A 195 -13.41 13.15 3.71
CA ASP A 195 -14.28 12.16 4.34
C ASP A 195 -13.46 11.06 5.05
N PHE A 196 -12.37 10.61 4.44
CA PHE A 196 -11.51 9.55 4.99
C PHE A 196 -10.85 9.98 6.30
N PHE A 197 -10.26 11.17 6.35
CA PHE A 197 -9.66 11.72 7.56
C PHE A 197 -10.68 11.99 8.67
N THR A 198 -11.94 12.22 8.33
CA THR A 198 -13.00 12.56 9.29
C THR A 198 -13.83 11.36 9.75
N ARG A 199 -13.95 10.31 8.93
CA ARG A 199 -14.92 9.22 9.14
C ARG A 199 -14.30 7.83 9.29
N SER A 200 -12.99 7.66 9.06
CA SER A 200 -12.33 6.35 9.16
C SER A 200 -12.03 5.90 10.59
N ASP A 201 -12.23 6.76 11.59
CA ASP A 201 -11.72 6.61 12.97
C ASP A 201 -10.19 6.43 13.10
N ALA A 202 -9.44 6.41 11.99
CA ALA A 202 -8.01 6.16 12.02
C ALA A 202 -7.27 7.24 12.81
N GLU A 203 -6.39 6.82 13.71
CA GLU A 203 -5.45 7.71 14.39
C GLU A 203 -4.23 7.95 13.51
N HIS A 204 -3.87 6.95 12.70
CA HIS A 204 -2.71 6.92 11.84
C HIS A 204 -3.11 6.65 10.38
N VAL A 205 -3.16 7.72 9.58
CA VAL A 205 -3.43 7.62 8.13
C VAL A 205 -2.13 7.73 7.35
N TYR A 206 -1.82 6.73 6.53
CA TYR A 206 -0.70 6.73 5.60
C TYR A 206 -1.21 6.96 4.18
N LEU A 207 -0.57 7.86 3.43
CA LEU A 207 -0.96 8.13 2.05
C LEU A 207 0.16 7.65 1.12
N ILE A 208 -0.16 6.76 0.19
CA ILE A 208 0.82 6.14 -0.71
C ILE A 208 0.41 6.45 -2.14
N ALA A 209 1.29 7.04 -2.94
CA ALA A 209 1.03 7.26 -4.36
C ALA A 209 2.16 6.75 -5.25
N HIS A 210 1.77 6.28 -6.44
CA HIS A 210 2.70 5.80 -7.46
C HIS A 210 2.61 6.63 -8.74
N SER A 211 3.77 6.97 -9.32
CA SER A 211 3.88 7.59 -10.64
C SER A 211 2.94 8.79 -10.80
N MET A 212 2.08 8.78 -11.82
CA MET A 212 1.12 9.84 -12.12
C MET A 212 0.10 10.11 -11.01
N GLY A 213 -0.22 9.12 -10.16
CA GLY A 213 -1.11 9.30 -9.01
C GLY A 213 -0.62 10.36 -8.02
N ASN A 214 0.71 10.58 -7.96
CA ASN A 214 1.29 11.64 -7.14
C ASN A 214 0.79 13.03 -7.54
N ARG A 215 0.45 13.26 -8.83
CA ARG A 215 -0.02 14.57 -9.32
C ARG A 215 -1.29 15.02 -8.61
N ALA A 216 -2.27 14.14 -8.46
CA ALA A 216 -3.51 14.44 -7.76
C ALA A 216 -3.32 14.36 -6.24
N LEU A 217 -2.66 13.32 -5.72
CA LEU A 217 -2.52 13.13 -4.28
C LEU A 217 -1.85 14.33 -3.61
N THR A 218 -0.70 14.75 -4.11
CA THR A 218 0.09 15.82 -3.48
C THR A 218 -0.67 17.15 -3.45
N ARG A 219 -1.36 17.51 -4.53
CA ARG A 219 -2.19 18.72 -4.61
C ARG A 219 -3.43 18.63 -3.71
N ALA A 220 -4.11 17.48 -3.70
CA ALA A 220 -5.27 17.25 -2.86
C ALA A 220 -4.93 17.34 -1.37
N VAL A 221 -3.82 16.72 -0.94
CA VAL A 221 -3.33 16.76 0.45
C VAL A 221 -2.90 18.16 0.83
N ALA A 222 -2.09 18.83 -0.01
CA ALA A 222 -1.64 20.19 0.25
C ALA A 222 -2.82 21.16 0.44
N SER A 223 -3.79 21.14 -0.49
CA SER A 223 -5.00 21.97 -0.36
C SER A 223 -5.82 21.60 0.88
N LEU A 224 -6.08 20.30 1.11
CA LEU A 224 -6.90 19.86 2.24
C LEU A 224 -6.31 20.26 3.59
N LEU A 225 -5.00 20.09 3.78
CA LEU A 225 -4.33 20.38 5.05
C LEU A 225 -4.04 21.87 5.26
N ALA A 226 -4.08 22.67 4.19
CA ALA A 226 -4.15 24.13 4.29
C ALA A 226 -5.55 24.57 4.75
N ASP A 227 -6.60 24.03 4.14
CA ASP A 227 -8.00 24.40 4.43
C ASP A 227 -8.49 23.87 5.77
N LYS A 228 -8.02 22.67 6.18
CA LYS A 228 -8.38 22.00 7.44
C LYS A 228 -7.15 21.56 8.23
N PRO A 229 -6.42 22.50 8.86
CA PRO A 229 -5.19 22.19 9.61
C PRO A 229 -5.37 21.16 10.74
N ALA A 230 -6.58 21.08 11.32
CA ALA A 230 -6.91 20.11 12.36
C ALA A 230 -6.75 18.65 11.90
N LEU A 231 -6.85 18.36 10.59
CA LEU A 231 -6.68 17.01 10.05
C LEU A 231 -5.20 16.56 10.02
N ARG A 232 -4.24 17.50 10.11
CA ARG A 232 -2.80 17.17 10.10
C ARG A 232 -2.44 16.14 11.16
N ARG A 233 -3.07 16.20 12.34
CA ARG A 233 -2.84 15.26 13.47
C ARG A 233 -3.17 13.79 13.15
N ARG A 234 -3.95 13.53 12.10
CA ARG A 234 -4.35 12.18 11.66
C ARG A 234 -3.40 11.62 10.59
N LEU A 235 -2.77 12.47 9.79
CA LEU A 235 -1.80 12.06 8.76
C LEU A 235 -0.52 11.61 9.45
N SER A 236 -0.09 10.37 9.27
CA SER A 236 1.20 9.88 9.81
C SER A 236 2.33 10.11 8.83
N GLU A 237 2.13 9.78 7.55
CA GLU A 237 3.15 9.98 6.51
C GLU A 237 2.55 10.05 5.11
N VAL A 238 3.20 10.84 4.24
CA VAL A 238 2.99 10.80 2.78
C VAL A 238 4.17 10.08 2.14
N ILE A 239 3.87 9.00 1.40
CA ILE A 239 4.85 8.15 0.73
C ILE A 239 4.68 8.30 -0.78
N LEU A 240 5.66 8.91 -1.42
CA LEU A 240 5.68 9.20 -2.85
C LEU A 240 6.61 8.20 -3.54
N THR A 241 6.07 7.32 -4.37
CA THR A 241 6.86 6.35 -5.15
C THR A 241 6.93 6.79 -6.60
N ALA A 242 8.16 6.97 -7.11
CA ALA A 242 8.47 7.40 -8.46
C ALA A 242 7.60 8.59 -8.94
N PRO A 243 7.50 9.72 -8.21
CA PRO A 243 6.53 10.77 -8.53
C PRO A 243 6.71 11.36 -9.94
N ASP A 244 5.67 11.18 -10.76
CA ASP A 244 5.57 11.79 -12.09
C ASP A 244 5.04 13.23 -11.96
N ILE A 245 5.82 14.09 -11.34
CA ILE A 245 5.59 15.54 -11.20
C ILE A 245 6.83 16.23 -11.74
N ASP A 246 6.69 17.37 -12.41
CA ASP A 246 7.86 18.16 -12.84
C ASP A 246 8.74 18.49 -11.62
N ALA A 247 10.06 18.28 -11.73
CA ALA A 247 10.96 18.40 -10.59
C ALA A 247 11.00 19.83 -10.02
N GLU A 248 10.91 20.85 -10.88
CA GLU A 248 10.90 22.25 -10.45
C GLU A 248 9.55 22.64 -9.83
N VAL A 249 8.44 22.17 -10.41
CA VAL A 249 7.11 22.32 -9.79
C VAL A 249 7.08 21.64 -8.42
N PHE A 250 7.69 20.47 -8.30
CA PHE A 250 7.75 19.77 -7.02
C PHE A 250 8.57 20.56 -5.99
N ARG A 251 9.76 21.03 -6.36
CA ARG A 251 10.64 21.83 -5.48
C ARG A 251 9.99 23.15 -5.07
N ARG A 252 9.40 23.88 -6.02
CA ARG A 252 8.86 25.23 -5.82
C ARG A 252 7.52 25.24 -5.10
N ASP A 253 6.60 24.36 -5.49
CA ASP A 253 5.20 24.46 -5.08
C ASP A 253 4.77 23.32 -4.14
N ILE A 254 5.11 22.07 -4.48
CA ILE A 254 4.56 20.91 -3.79
C ILE A 254 5.27 20.61 -2.47
N ALA A 255 6.61 20.54 -2.49
CA ALA A 255 7.39 20.20 -1.31
C ALA A 255 7.18 21.20 -0.15
N PRO A 256 7.20 22.53 -0.37
CA PRO A 256 6.89 23.49 0.70
C PRO A 256 5.48 23.30 1.26
N ALA A 257 4.49 23.02 0.41
CA ALA A 257 3.10 22.86 0.85
C ALA A 257 2.90 21.56 1.66
N LEU A 258 3.54 20.45 1.26
CA LEU A 258 3.48 19.20 2.02
C LEU A 258 4.23 19.30 3.36
N THR A 259 5.42 19.90 3.36
CA THR A 259 6.22 20.05 4.59
C THR A 259 5.61 21.05 5.57
N ALA A 260 4.87 22.06 5.09
CA ALA A 260 4.11 22.98 5.94
C ALA A 260 3.01 22.29 6.76
N ALA A 261 2.60 21.07 6.40
CA ALA A 261 1.70 20.26 7.22
C ALA A 261 2.36 19.75 8.52
N GLY A 262 3.70 19.85 8.64
CA GLY A 262 4.45 19.38 9.81
C GLY A 262 4.43 17.86 9.96
N ARG A 263 4.16 17.14 8.86
CA ARG A 263 4.12 15.68 8.83
C ARG A 263 5.18 15.12 7.90
N PRO A 264 5.74 13.95 8.21
CA PRO A 264 6.68 13.25 7.36
C PRO A 264 6.27 13.09 5.90
N VAL A 265 7.25 13.24 5.02
CA VAL A 265 7.15 12.88 3.60
C VAL A 265 8.39 12.07 3.23
N THR A 266 8.18 10.90 2.63
CA THR A 266 9.24 10.06 2.06
C THR A 266 9.05 9.97 0.55
N LEU A 267 10.10 10.24 -0.22
CA LEU A 267 10.11 10.16 -1.68
C LEU A 267 11.08 9.06 -2.13
N TYR A 268 10.57 8.02 -2.79
CA TYR A 268 11.38 7.00 -3.45
C TYR A 268 11.56 7.37 -4.93
N ALA A 269 12.79 7.70 -5.32
CA ALA A 269 13.16 8.01 -6.70
C ALA A 269 13.83 6.81 -7.38
N SER A 270 13.65 6.63 -8.68
CA SER A 270 14.30 5.55 -9.43
C SER A 270 14.51 5.94 -10.89
N SER A 271 15.71 5.67 -11.41
CA SER A 271 16.03 5.84 -12.84
C SER A 271 15.60 4.64 -13.69
N ALA A 272 15.21 3.52 -13.07
CA ALA A 272 14.78 2.31 -13.77
C ALA A 272 13.28 2.30 -14.09
N ASP A 273 12.53 3.29 -13.59
CA ASP A 273 11.09 3.37 -13.76
C ASP A 273 10.70 3.72 -15.21
N LYS A 274 10.21 2.71 -15.95
CA LYS A 274 9.76 2.84 -17.36
C LYS A 274 8.69 3.90 -17.54
N ALA A 275 7.89 4.13 -16.50
CA ALA A 275 6.81 5.07 -16.46
C ALA A 275 7.33 6.52 -16.44
N LEU A 276 8.35 6.79 -15.63
CA LEU A 276 9.06 8.07 -15.63
C LEU A 276 9.85 8.30 -16.91
N ILE A 277 10.47 7.26 -17.49
CA ILE A 277 11.16 7.37 -18.80
C ILE A 277 10.17 7.80 -19.89
N ALA A 278 8.97 7.22 -19.93
CA ALA A 278 7.93 7.63 -20.86
C ALA A 278 7.50 9.08 -20.61
N SER A 279 7.27 9.47 -19.35
CA SER A 279 6.93 10.85 -18.98
C SER A 279 7.99 11.86 -19.42
N ARG A 280 9.28 11.61 -19.15
CA ARG A 280 10.37 12.50 -19.58
C ARG A 280 10.42 12.67 -21.09
N LYS A 281 10.21 11.58 -21.86
CA LYS A 281 10.16 11.64 -23.32
C LYS A 281 9.05 12.54 -23.84
N VAL A 282 7.91 12.58 -23.14
CA VAL A 282 6.77 13.44 -23.51
C VAL A 282 7.00 14.90 -23.07
N HIS A 283 7.54 15.12 -21.87
CA HIS A 283 7.60 16.45 -21.25
C HIS A 283 8.90 17.22 -21.45
N GLY A 284 10.01 16.55 -21.78
CA GLY A 284 11.31 17.18 -21.97
C GLY A 284 12.05 17.61 -20.70
N TYR A 285 11.41 17.56 -19.52
CA TYR A 285 12.01 17.96 -18.23
C TYR A 285 12.11 16.80 -17.23
N ALA A 286 13.00 16.95 -16.25
CA ALA A 286 13.15 16.00 -15.16
C ALA A 286 11.88 15.94 -14.29
N ARG A 287 11.57 14.75 -13.81
CA ARG A 287 10.48 14.43 -12.89
C ARG A 287 11.02 14.30 -11.47
N ALA A 288 10.17 14.52 -10.48
CA ALA A 288 10.53 14.45 -9.08
C ALA A 288 10.94 13.03 -8.64
N GLY A 289 10.45 12.00 -9.33
CA GLY A 289 10.83 10.61 -9.09
C GLY A 289 12.10 10.17 -9.80
N ASP A 290 12.77 11.05 -10.52
CA ASP A 290 14.02 10.76 -11.20
C ASP A 290 15.18 10.64 -10.22
N SER A 291 16.03 9.64 -10.38
CA SER A 291 17.31 9.55 -9.65
C SER A 291 18.50 10.03 -10.50
N GLY A 292 19.73 9.85 -9.98
CA GLY A 292 20.96 10.33 -10.61
C GLY A 292 21.05 11.86 -10.64
N ASN A 293 21.46 12.44 -11.77
CA ASN A 293 21.62 13.90 -11.92
C ASN A 293 20.33 14.69 -11.71
N GLY A 294 19.16 14.04 -11.82
CA GLY A 294 17.84 14.65 -11.63
C GLY A 294 17.29 14.54 -10.20
N LEU A 295 18.01 13.89 -9.28
CA LEU A 295 17.51 13.57 -7.96
C LEU A 295 17.02 14.81 -7.19
N VAL A 296 15.75 14.79 -6.79
CA VAL A 296 15.16 15.85 -5.99
C VAL A 296 15.49 15.63 -4.52
N VAL A 297 16.36 16.49 -3.98
CA VAL A 297 16.65 16.59 -2.56
C VAL A 297 16.14 17.95 -2.07
N VAL A 298 15.21 17.94 -1.12
CA VAL A 298 14.59 19.15 -0.57
C VAL A 298 14.45 19.05 0.95
N PRO A 299 14.63 20.15 1.70
CA PRO A 299 14.44 20.14 3.15
C PRO A 299 13.05 19.65 3.57
N GLY A 300 12.99 18.82 4.61
CA GLY A 300 11.74 18.28 5.15
C GLY A 300 11.18 17.06 4.42
N ILE A 301 11.84 16.58 3.36
CA ILE A 301 11.47 15.33 2.65
C ILE A 301 12.63 14.35 2.74
N GLU A 302 12.34 13.11 3.13
CA GLU A 302 13.30 12.01 3.06
C GLU A 302 13.35 11.44 1.65
N THR A 303 14.33 11.91 0.86
CA THR A 303 14.59 11.36 -0.47
C THR A 303 15.40 10.07 -0.36
N VAL A 304 14.87 9.00 -0.93
CA VAL A 304 15.51 7.68 -1.04
C VAL A 304 15.74 7.37 -2.52
N ASP A 305 16.99 7.23 -2.93
CA ASP A 305 17.37 6.65 -4.20
C ASP A 305 17.13 5.13 -4.15
N ALA A 306 16.11 4.72 -4.87
CA ALA A 306 15.62 3.37 -4.97
C ALA A 306 15.93 2.75 -6.35
N THR A 307 16.92 3.28 -7.08
CA THR A 307 17.32 2.78 -8.40
C THR A 307 17.74 1.31 -8.39
N GLN A 308 18.35 0.86 -7.28
CA GLN A 308 18.86 -0.51 -7.11
C GLN A 308 17.80 -1.50 -6.60
N VAL A 309 16.56 -1.06 -6.44
CA VAL A 309 15.44 -1.88 -5.95
C VAL A 309 14.24 -1.73 -6.86
N ASP A 310 13.30 -2.67 -6.78
CA ASP A 310 12.05 -2.53 -7.53
C ASP A 310 11.18 -1.44 -6.88
N THR A 311 11.07 -0.30 -7.57
CA THR A 311 10.13 0.77 -7.25
C THR A 311 8.81 0.65 -8.00
N SER A 312 8.76 -0.22 -9.01
CA SER A 312 7.58 -0.39 -9.82
C SER A 312 6.52 -1.11 -8.99
N LEU A 313 5.50 -0.36 -8.57
CA LEU A 313 4.25 -0.96 -8.11
C LEU A 313 3.42 -1.48 -9.30
N LEU A 314 4.03 -1.58 -10.49
CA LEU A 314 3.50 -2.14 -11.73
C LEU A 314 4.34 -3.37 -12.05
N GLY A 315 3.84 -4.55 -11.67
CA GLY A 315 4.67 -5.75 -11.56
C GLY A 315 5.12 -6.27 -12.92
N HIS A 316 6.28 -5.81 -13.42
CA HIS A 316 6.95 -6.34 -14.61
C HIS A 316 8.49 -6.20 -14.53
N SER A 317 9.08 -6.32 -13.34
CA SER A 317 10.53 -6.53 -13.16
C SER A 317 10.80 -8.01 -12.88
N TYR A 318 10.86 -8.83 -13.93
CA TYR A 318 11.62 -10.08 -13.82
C TYR A 318 13.09 -9.68 -13.75
N PHE A 319 13.73 -9.89 -12.60
CA PHE A 319 15.10 -10.40 -12.41
C PHE A 319 15.63 -10.03 -11.01
N ALA A 320 15.98 -11.08 -10.28
CA ALA A 320 16.95 -11.15 -9.17
C ALA A 320 16.62 -10.48 -7.83
N GLU A 321 16.78 -11.26 -6.75
CA GLU A 321 17.23 -11.01 -5.36
C GLU A 321 17.38 -9.57 -4.78
N THR A 322 16.65 -8.56 -5.25
CA THR A 322 16.73 -7.20 -4.70
C THR A 322 15.64 -6.95 -3.67
N ARG A 323 16.03 -6.31 -2.55
CA ARG A 323 15.08 -5.71 -1.59
C ARG A 323 14.04 -4.88 -2.34
N SER A 324 12.80 -4.85 -1.88
CA SER A 324 11.75 -4.00 -2.47
C SER A 324 11.56 -2.71 -1.67
N VAL A 325 11.03 -1.66 -2.28
CA VAL A 325 10.58 -0.48 -1.52
C VAL A 325 9.58 -0.85 -0.43
N LEU A 326 8.77 -1.90 -0.62
CA LEU A 326 7.83 -2.41 0.39
C LEU A 326 8.56 -2.88 1.66
N SER A 327 9.75 -3.49 1.54
CA SER A 327 10.55 -3.89 2.69
C SER A 327 11.01 -2.71 3.55
N ASP A 328 11.23 -1.56 2.93
CA ASP A 328 11.59 -0.32 3.62
C ASP A 328 10.35 0.40 4.18
N MET A 329 9.24 0.39 3.43
CA MET A 329 7.94 0.87 3.90
C MET A 329 7.45 0.13 5.14
N PHE A 330 7.81 -1.14 5.32
CA PHE A 330 7.50 -1.89 6.54
C PHE A 330 8.05 -1.18 7.79
N TYR A 331 9.30 -0.74 7.78
CA TYR A 331 9.88 -0.01 8.93
C TYR A 331 9.21 1.35 9.14
N LEU A 332 8.81 2.01 8.06
CA LEU A 332 8.14 3.31 8.11
C LEU A 332 6.73 3.18 8.69
N ILE A 333 5.93 2.23 8.20
CA ILE A 333 4.53 2.08 8.59
C ILE A 333 4.41 1.39 9.96
N ARG A 334 5.17 0.31 10.20
CA ARG A 334 5.05 -0.48 11.43
C ARG A 334 5.81 0.13 12.60
N ASP A 335 7.03 0.60 12.38
CA ASP A 335 7.92 1.04 13.46
C ASP A 335 8.03 2.58 13.55
N ASN A 336 7.41 3.33 12.62
CA ASN A 336 7.54 4.79 12.51
C ASN A 336 9.01 5.27 12.45
N LYS A 337 9.89 4.45 11.85
CA LYS A 337 11.32 4.74 11.74
C LYS A 337 11.59 5.77 10.65
N ARG A 338 12.32 6.83 11.00
CA ARG A 338 12.87 7.79 10.02
C ARG A 338 14.00 7.15 9.23
N ALA A 339 14.38 7.76 8.10
CA ALA A 339 15.39 7.21 7.19
C ALA A 339 16.72 6.81 7.86
N ASP A 340 17.19 7.58 8.84
CA ASP A 340 18.42 7.31 9.60
C ASP A 340 18.33 6.11 10.55
N GLN A 341 17.11 5.66 10.85
CA GLN A 341 16.81 4.52 11.72
C GLN A 341 16.48 3.25 10.93
N ARG A 342 16.31 3.34 9.61
CA ARG A 342 15.93 2.22 8.75
C ARG A 342 17.18 1.42 8.35
N PHE A 343 17.26 0.16 8.80
CA PHE A 343 18.43 -0.70 8.64
C PHE A 343 18.88 -0.84 7.17
N GLY A 344 17.92 -0.84 6.24
CA GLY A 344 18.18 -1.00 4.81
C GLY A 344 18.81 0.22 4.13
N LEU A 345 18.88 1.38 4.80
CA LEU A 345 19.29 2.65 4.20
C LEU A 345 20.64 3.12 4.73
N ARG A 346 21.42 3.79 3.85
CA ARG A 346 22.63 4.52 4.22
C ARG A 346 22.54 5.98 3.76
N PRO A 347 23.08 6.95 4.53
CA PRO A 347 23.06 8.34 4.14
C PRO A 347 24.09 8.60 3.03
N VAL A 348 23.77 9.56 2.17
CA VAL A 348 24.67 10.12 1.17
C VAL A 348 24.59 11.64 1.24
N ASP A 349 25.73 12.26 1.51
CA ASP A 349 25.85 13.72 1.54
C ASP A 349 26.29 14.23 0.17
N ALA A 350 25.43 15.00 -0.49
CA ALA A 350 25.70 15.62 -1.78
C ALA A 350 25.56 17.14 -1.69
N GLN A 351 25.97 17.85 -2.74
CA GLN A 351 25.87 19.32 -2.80
C GLN A 351 24.43 19.83 -2.62
N ALA A 352 23.44 19.09 -3.13
CA ALA A 352 22.03 19.41 -3.00
C ALA A 352 21.43 19.09 -1.61
N GLY A 353 22.20 18.43 -0.74
CA GLY A 353 21.78 17.99 0.59
C GLY A 353 21.96 16.49 0.79
N ARG A 354 21.52 16.01 1.96
CA ARG A 354 21.53 14.58 2.31
C ARG A 354 20.35 13.86 1.67
N TYR A 355 20.63 12.71 1.07
CA TYR A 355 19.63 11.73 0.67
C TYR A 355 20.02 10.33 1.19
N TRP A 356 19.20 9.34 0.90
CA TRP A 356 19.38 7.96 1.34
C TRP A 356 19.45 7.02 0.16
N GLU A 357 20.20 5.93 0.28
CA GLU A 357 20.16 4.86 -0.70
C GLU A 357 20.14 3.49 -0.02
N PHE A 358 19.63 2.48 -0.72
CA PHE A 358 19.62 1.12 -0.22
C PHE A 358 21.06 0.61 -0.07
N LYS A 359 21.34 -0.04 1.07
CA LYS A 359 22.58 -0.78 1.28
C LYS A 359 22.63 -1.96 0.31
N GLN A 360 23.76 -2.11 -0.37
CA GLN A 360 24.09 -3.29 -1.19
C GLN A 360 24.26 -4.53 -0.33
#